data_AF-A0A930FDS1-F1
#
_entry.id   AF-A0A930FDS1-F1
#
_cell.length_a   1.000
_cell.length_b   1.000
_cell.length_c   1.000
_cell.angle_alpha   90.00
_cell.angle_beta   90.00
_cell.angle_gamma   90.00
#
_symmetry.space_group_name_H-M   'P 1'
#
loop_
_entity.id
_entity.type
_entity.pdbx_description
1 polymer ?
#
loop_
_entity_poly.entity_id
_entity_poly.type
_entity_poly.pdbx_seq_one_letter_code
_entity_poly.pdbx_strand_id
1 'polypeptide(L)'
;MALAVQQNRKTGSKMDLKLWQEIDQKEPIPEHILKRMEELRQKGAILPEEKYIKRPTMIEGIRKASLLNKQVLDEVEKHIHVGMSTQEIDDIVKDFTEKNGGICAPYHYEGFPKHVCTSINSVVCHGIPKHIQKLHDGDII
;
A
#
# COMPACT_ATOMS: atom_id res chain seq x y z
N MET A 1 -3.30 -7.22 -2.15
CA MET A 1 -3.22 -5.93 -1.44
C MET A 1 -2.77 -4.87 -2.44
N ALA A 2 -3.66 -3.98 -2.85
CA ALA A 2 -3.23 -2.74 -3.51
C ALA A 2 -2.45 -1.92 -2.47
N LEU A 3 -1.40 -1.25 -2.90
CA LEU A 3 -0.68 -0.28 -2.09
C LEU A 3 -0.53 0.93 -3.00
N ALA A 4 -1.41 1.91 -2.81
CA ALA A 4 -1.33 3.16 -3.55
C ALA A 4 -0.33 4.10 -2.87
N VAL A 5 0.83 4.32 -3.51
CA VAL A 5 1.82 5.30 -3.01
C VAL A 5 1.53 6.65 -3.66
N GLN A 6 1.42 7.73 -2.87
CA GLN A 6 1.17 9.07 -3.39
C GLN A 6 2.38 9.60 -4.18
N GLN A 7 2.14 10.13 -5.38
CA GLN A 7 3.14 10.90 -6.12
C GLN A 7 3.28 12.32 -5.58
N ASN A 8 4.48 12.91 -5.76
CA ASN A 8 4.66 14.34 -5.60
C ASN A 8 4.07 15.06 -6.82
N ARG A 9 2.94 15.74 -6.63
CA ARG A 9 2.16 16.40 -7.72
C ARG A 9 2.93 17.45 -8.52
N LYS A 10 4.11 17.90 -8.05
CA LYS A 10 4.90 18.94 -8.73
C LYS A 10 5.77 18.44 -9.88
N THR A 11 6.13 17.16 -9.93
CA THR A 11 7.19 16.69 -10.85
C THR A 11 6.81 15.49 -11.72
N GLY A 12 5.67 14.84 -11.50
CA GLY A 12 5.25 13.65 -12.28
C GLY A 12 6.27 12.50 -12.27
N SER A 13 7.22 12.53 -11.34
CA SER A 13 8.35 11.62 -11.24
C SER A 13 8.15 10.62 -10.11
N LYS A 14 8.84 9.47 -10.22
CA LYS A 14 8.99 8.44 -9.18
C LYS A 14 9.15 9.09 -7.81
N MET A 15 8.58 8.43 -6.78
CA MET A 15 8.72 8.77 -5.36
C MET A 15 10.06 9.45 -5.10
N ASP A 16 10.05 10.68 -4.57
CA ASP A 16 11.27 11.47 -4.37
C ASP A 16 12.08 10.84 -3.24
N LEU A 17 12.88 9.84 -3.60
CA LEU A 17 13.69 9.05 -2.69
C LEU A 17 14.66 9.95 -1.92
N LYS A 18 15.14 11.04 -2.54
CA LYS A 18 16.02 12.01 -1.88
C LYS A 18 15.27 12.76 -0.79
N LEU A 19 14.06 13.25 -1.08
CA LEU A 19 13.22 13.91 -0.07
C LEU A 19 12.97 12.99 1.14
N TRP A 20 12.58 11.74 0.92
CA TRP A 20 12.29 10.81 2.02
C TRP A 20 13.55 10.43 2.83
N GLN A 21 14.70 10.29 2.16
CA GLN A 21 15.99 10.08 2.83
C GLN A 21 16.37 11.29 3.69
N GLU A 22 16.18 12.51 3.18
CA GLU A 22 16.45 13.73 3.93
C GLU A 22 15.53 13.87 5.14
N ILE A 23 14.25 13.55 5.01
CA ILE A 23 13.30 13.52 6.13
C ILE A 23 13.77 12.52 7.19
N ASP A 24 14.18 11.31 6.80
CA ASP A 24 14.65 10.28 7.74
C ASP A 24 15.86 10.73 8.55
N GLN A 25 16.79 11.43 7.87
CA GLN A 25 18.05 11.88 8.44
C GLN A 25 17.90 13.13 9.31
N LYS A 26 17.02 14.07 8.92
CA LYS A 26 16.93 15.41 9.53
C LYS A 26 15.77 15.59 10.49
N GLU A 27 14.63 14.93 10.25
CA GLU A 27 13.47 15.05 11.13
C GLU A 27 13.70 14.17 12.38
N PRO A 28 13.62 14.74 13.60
CA PRO A 28 13.88 13.97 14.80
C PRO A 28 12.75 12.99 15.11
N ILE A 29 13.09 11.90 15.80
CA ILE A 29 12.09 11.04 16.44
C ILE A 29 11.40 11.86 17.55
N PRO A 30 10.06 11.81 17.69
CA PRO A 30 9.37 12.52 18.77
C PRO A 30 9.87 12.12 20.15
N GLU A 31 10.06 13.10 21.04
CA GLU A 31 10.64 12.89 22.37
C GLU A 31 9.88 11.84 23.20
N HIS A 32 8.55 11.84 23.14
CA HIS A 32 7.73 10.86 23.86
C HIS A 32 7.98 9.41 23.38
N ILE A 33 8.35 9.22 22.11
CA ILE A 33 8.72 7.90 21.57
C ILE A 33 10.10 7.50 22.10
N LEU A 34 11.08 8.40 22.09
CA LEU A 34 12.41 8.15 22.65
C LEU A 34 12.34 7.77 24.13
N LYS A 35 11.57 8.54 24.91
CA LYS A 35 11.33 8.24 26.33
C LYS A 35 10.71 6.86 26.50
N ARG A 36 9.70 6.52 25.71
CA ARG A 36 9.05 5.21 25.76
C ARG A 36 10.01 4.08 25.39
N MET A 37 10.86 4.28 24.39
CA MET A 37 11.89 3.32 24.01
C MET A 37 12.87 3.09 25.16
N GLU A 38 13.33 4.15 25.81
CA GLU A 38 14.25 4.02 26.96
C GLU A 38 13.60 3.28 28.14
N GLU A 39 12.35 3.60 28.48
CA GLU A 39 11.59 2.86 29.51
C GLU A 39 11.49 1.36 29.20
N LEU A 40 11.29 0.99 27.93
CA LEU A 40 11.19 -0.40 27.50
C LEU A 40 12.57 -1.09 27.50
N ARG A 41 13.63 -0.37 27.12
CA ARG A 41 15.01 -0.85 27.16
C ARG A 41 15.41 -1.21 28.58
N GLN A 42 15.08 -0.36 29.55
CA GLN A 42 15.34 -0.61 30.97
C GLN A 42 14.59 -1.84 31.51
N LYS A 43 13.46 -2.19 30.92
CA LYS A 43 12.69 -3.40 31.23
C LYS A 43 13.21 -4.66 30.53
N GLY A 44 14.33 -4.57 29.80
CA GLY A 44 14.92 -5.70 29.07
C GLY A 44 14.19 -6.04 27.78
N ALA A 45 13.34 -5.15 27.26
CA ALA A 45 12.68 -5.38 25.97
C ALA A 45 13.66 -5.25 24.80
N ILE A 46 13.51 -6.13 23.80
CA ILE A 46 14.21 -5.99 22.52
C ILE A 46 13.45 -4.94 21.70
N LEU A 47 14.18 -3.93 21.22
CA LEU A 47 13.60 -2.80 20.48
C LEU A 47 14.12 -2.77 19.04
N PRO A 48 13.30 -2.25 18.10
CA PRO A 48 13.78 -1.97 16.75
C PRO A 48 14.84 -0.86 16.79
N GLU A 49 15.76 -0.90 15.82
CA GLU A 49 16.71 0.19 15.57
C GLU A 49 15.98 1.48 15.18
N GLU A 50 16.58 2.63 15.51
CA GLU A 50 16.00 3.97 15.25
C GLU A 50 15.69 4.24 13.76
N LYS A 51 16.45 3.61 12.85
CA LYS A 51 16.21 3.67 11.39
C LYS A 51 14.85 3.10 10.97
N TYR A 52 14.22 2.29 11.83
CA TYR A 52 12.88 1.74 11.58
C TYR A 52 11.77 2.59 12.21
N ILE A 53 12.10 3.57 13.04
CA ILE A 53 11.14 4.46 13.69
C ILE A 53 10.72 5.56 12.72
N LYS A 54 9.47 5.57 12.28
CA LYS A 54 8.99 6.56 11.30
C LYS A 54 8.92 7.96 11.90
N ARG A 55 9.37 8.94 11.13
CA ARG A 55 9.33 10.36 11.49
C ARG A 55 7.91 10.93 11.32
N PRO A 56 7.53 12.03 12.01
CA PRO A 56 6.20 12.62 11.90
C PRO A 56 5.71 12.84 10.47
N THR A 57 6.57 13.37 9.58
CA THR A 57 6.22 13.60 8.18
C THR A 57 6.02 12.29 7.41
N MET A 58 6.81 11.25 7.71
CA MET A 58 6.62 9.92 7.13
C MET A 58 5.29 9.30 7.55
N ILE A 59 4.93 9.41 8.84
CA ILE A 59 3.66 8.92 9.36
C ILE A 59 2.50 9.60 8.62
N GLU A 60 2.59 10.91 8.37
CA GLU A 60 1.58 11.63 7.61
C GLU A 60 1.50 11.15 6.14
N GLY A 61 2.64 10.87 5.51
CA GLY A 61 2.68 10.22 4.19
C GLY A 61 1.97 8.86 4.20
N ILE A 62 2.22 8.03 5.22
CA ILE A 62 1.55 6.73 5.40
C ILE A 62 0.04 6.91 5.56
N ARG A 63 -0.43 7.89 6.34
CA ARG A 63 -1.87 8.16 6.50
C ARG A 63 -2.54 8.49 5.17
N LYS A 64 -1.93 9.37 4.40
CA LYS A 64 -2.48 9.78 3.10
C LYS A 64 -2.48 8.65 2.07
N ALA A 65 -1.41 7.85 2.03
CA ALA A 65 -1.35 6.64 1.19
C ALA A 65 -2.42 5.61 1.62
N SER A 66 -2.58 5.39 2.92
CA SER A 66 -3.57 4.48 3.49
C SER A 66 -5.00 4.92 3.18
N LEU A 67 -5.28 6.23 3.20
CA LEU A 67 -6.58 6.77 2.83
C LEU A 67 -6.91 6.46 1.37
N LEU A 68 -5.97 6.70 0.45
CA LEU A 68 -6.16 6.35 -0.96
C LEU A 68 -6.35 4.84 -1.13
N ASN A 69 -5.58 4.04 -0.41
CA ASN A 69 -5.70 2.58 -0.49
C ASN A 69 -7.09 2.08 -0.04
N LYS A 70 -7.65 2.68 1.02
CA LYS A 70 -9.02 2.42 1.43
C LYS A 70 -10.00 2.77 0.30
N GLN A 71 -9.86 3.97 -0.27
CA GLN A 71 -10.75 4.42 -1.36
C GLN A 71 -10.71 3.50 -2.59
N VAL A 72 -9.55 2.91 -2.90
CA VAL A 72 -9.42 1.89 -3.96
C VAL A 72 -10.26 0.65 -3.64
N LEU A 73 -10.21 0.16 -2.40
CA LEU A 73 -11.01 -1.00 -1.98
C LEU A 73 -12.51 -0.68 -1.98
N ASP A 74 -12.88 0.50 -1.47
CA ASP A 74 -14.27 1.00 -1.51
C ASP A 74 -14.78 1.10 -2.98
N GLU A 75 -13.90 1.41 -3.94
CA GLU A 75 -14.25 1.47 -5.36
C GLU A 75 -14.45 0.09 -5.97
N VAL A 76 -13.61 -0.89 -5.62
CA VAL A 76 -13.78 -2.29 -6.05
C VAL A 76 -15.09 -2.84 -5.50
N GLU A 77 -15.41 -2.57 -4.23
CA GLU A 77 -16.64 -3.04 -3.58
C GLU A 77 -17.91 -2.60 -4.34
N LYS A 78 -17.95 -1.37 -4.87
CA LYS A 78 -19.12 -0.88 -5.64
C LYS A 78 -19.38 -1.65 -6.93
N HIS A 79 -18.35 -2.27 -7.50
CA HIS A 79 -18.39 -2.87 -8.83
C HIS A 79 -18.27 -4.39 -8.81
N ILE A 80 -17.82 -4.99 -7.71
CA ILE A 80 -17.60 -6.45 -7.66
C ILE A 80 -18.95 -7.19 -7.75
N HIS A 81 -19.06 -8.11 -8.71
CA HIS A 81 -20.29 -8.89 -8.92
C HIS A 81 -19.99 -10.25 -9.57
N VAL A 82 -20.95 -11.19 -9.46
CA VAL A 82 -20.90 -12.49 -10.12
C VAL A 82 -20.74 -12.32 -11.64
N GLY A 83 -19.86 -13.12 -12.25
CA GLY A 83 -19.54 -13.09 -13.67
C GLY A 83 -18.43 -12.11 -14.06
N MET A 84 -18.03 -11.19 -13.17
CA MET A 84 -16.87 -10.31 -13.37
C MET A 84 -15.58 -11.12 -13.42
N SER A 85 -14.67 -10.79 -14.34
CA SER A 85 -13.33 -11.36 -14.38
C SER A 85 -12.41 -10.69 -13.36
N THR A 86 -11.45 -11.45 -12.85
CA THR A 86 -10.41 -10.89 -11.96
C THR A 86 -9.57 -9.80 -12.63
N GLN A 87 -9.52 -9.75 -13.96
CA GLN A 87 -8.88 -8.66 -14.70
C GLN A 87 -9.69 -7.36 -14.64
N GLU A 88 -11.02 -7.41 -14.67
CA GLU A 88 -11.84 -6.20 -14.52
C GLU A 88 -11.60 -5.56 -13.14
N ILE A 89 -11.37 -6.36 -12.09
CA ILE A 89 -10.95 -5.86 -10.77
C ILE A 89 -9.59 -5.14 -10.85
N ASP A 90 -8.61 -5.72 -11.56
CA ASP A 90 -7.30 -5.10 -11.78
C ASP A 90 -7.39 -3.77 -12.52
N ASP A 91 -8.24 -3.71 -13.55
CA ASP A 91 -8.47 -2.50 -14.35
C ASP A 91 -9.11 -1.39 -13.49
N ILE A 92 -10.10 -1.72 -12.64
CA ILE A 92 -10.68 -0.77 -11.67
C ILE A 92 -9.60 -0.23 -10.72
N VAL A 93 -8.78 -1.12 -10.15
CA VAL A 93 -7.72 -0.72 -9.21
C VAL A 93 -6.70 0.19 -9.89
N LYS A 94 -6.24 -0.18 -11.09
CA LYS A 94 -5.29 0.62 -11.88
C LYS A 94 -5.87 2.01 -12.14
N ASP A 95 -7.04 2.07 -12.74
CA ASP A 95 -7.64 3.32 -13.19
C ASP A 95 -7.95 4.25 -12.02
N PHE A 96 -8.56 3.72 -10.95
CA PHE A 96 -8.88 4.53 -9.77
C PHE A 96 -7.61 5.05 -9.10
N THR A 97 -6.59 4.20 -8.96
CA THR A 97 -5.32 4.60 -8.33
C THR A 97 -4.61 5.70 -9.14
N GLU A 98 -4.49 5.53 -10.46
CA GLU A 98 -3.85 6.51 -11.34
C GLU A 98 -4.61 7.84 -11.38
N LYS A 99 -5.95 7.80 -11.50
CA LYS A 99 -6.80 9.00 -11.49
C LYS A 99 -6.68 9.81 -10.19
N ASN A 100 -6.38 9.14 -9.08
CA ASN A 100 -6.20 9.78 -7.77
C ASN A 100 -4.73 10.09 -7.43
N GLY A 101 -3.82 9.99 -8.41
CA GLY A 101 -2.40 10.35 -8.26
C GLY A 101 -1.57 9.35 -7.47
N GLY A 102 -2.05 8.12 -7.35
CA GLY A 102 -1.31 7.00 -6.78
C GLY A 102 -0.55 6.19 -7.83
N ILE A 103 0.31 5.29 -7.37
CA ILE A 103 0.87 4.20 -8.17
C ILE A 103 0.51 2.86 -7.53
N CYS A 104 0.30 1.83 -8.34
CA CYS A 104 0.01 0.49 -7.85
C CYS A 104 1.33 -0.21 -7.48
N ALA A 105 1.64 -0.32 -6.18
CA ALA A 105 2.92 -0.91 -5.75
C ALA A 105 3.17 -2.36 -6.21
N PRO A 106 2.16 -3.26 -6.36
CA PRO A 106 2.41 -4.60 -6.88
C PRO A 106 2.96 -4.60 -8.30
N TYR A 107 2.67 -3.58 -9.10
CA TYR A 107 3.04 -3.57 -10.51
C TYR A 107 4.57 -3.54 -10.69
N HIS A 108 5.09 -4.59 -11.33
CA HIS A 108 6.52 -4.88 -11.49
C HIS A 108 7.31 -5.11 -10.19
N TYR A 109 6.65 -5.22 -9.03
CA TYR A 109 7.32 -5.65 -7.81
C TYR A 109 7.80 -7.09 -7.96
N GLU A 110 9.12 -7.30 -7.96
CA GLU A 110 9.75 -8.62 -8.19
C GLU A 110 9.23 -9.34 -9.45
N GLY A 111 8.85 -8.56 -10.48
CA GLY A 111 8.31 -9.10 -11.74
C GLY A 111 6.80 -9.41 -11.73
N PHE A 112 6.06 -9.08 -10.66
CA PHE A 112 4.61 -9.25 -10.62
C PHE A 112 3.92 -8.44 -11.74
N PRO A 113 3.03 -9.04 -12.57
CA PRO A 113 2.63 -8.46 -13.85
C PRO A 113 1.38 -7.56 -13.80
N LYS A 114 0.75 -7.40 -12.62
CA LYS A 114 -0.56 -6.76 -12.46
C LYS A 114 -0.55 -5.71 -11.35
N HIS A 115 -1.62 -4.93 -11.25
CA HIS A 115 -1.73 -3.79 -10.35
C HIS A 115 -2.25 -4.19 -8.97
N VAL A 116 -2.98 -5.32 -8.90
CA VAL A 116 -3.48 -5.93 -7.66
C VAL A 116 -3.37 -7.45 -7.72
N CYS A 117 -3.43 -8.08 -6.55
CA CYS A 117 -3.60 -9.53 -6.46
C CYS A 117 -5.07 -9.87 -6.19
N THR A 118 -5.59 -10.91 -6.84
CA THR A 118 -6.97 -11.42 -6.70
C THR A 118 -6.91 -12.92 -6.38
N SER A 119 -7.38 -13.32 -5.19
CA SER A 119 -7.09 -14.65 -4.63
C SER A 119 -8.38 -15.39 -4.29
N ILE A 120 -8.94 -16.09 -5.28
CA ILE A 120 -10.23 -16.78 -5.14
C ILE A 120 -10.07 -18.11 -4.38
N ASN A 121 -10.93 -18.34 -3.39
CA ASN A 121 -11.11 -19.60 -2.66
C ASN A 121 -9.80 -20.19 -2.09
N SER A 122 -9.26 -21.24 -2.72
CA SER A 122 -8.06 -21.94 -2.25
C SER A 122 -6.75 -21.22 -2.57
N VAL A 123 -6.80 -20.11 -3.33
CA VAL A 123 -5.62 -19.29 -3.59
C VAL A 123 -5.29 -18.51 -2.31
N VAL A 124 -4.20 -18.87 -1.64
CA VAL A 124 -3.84 -18.30 -0.34
C VAL A 124 -3.53 -16.80 -0.44
N CYS A 125 -2.69 -16.41 -1.40
CA CYS A 125 -2.33 -15.02 -1.68
C CYS A 125 -1.71 -14.89 -3.08
N HIS A 126 -1.51 -13.65 -3.51
CA HIS A 126 -0.78 -13.31 -4.74
C HIS A 126 -1.36 -13.91 -6.04
N GLY A 127 -2.65 -14.24 -6.07
CA GLY A 127 -3.31 -14.62 -7.31
C GLY A 127 -3.20 -13.51 -8.36
N ILE A 128 -2.88 -13.90 -9.60
CA ILE A 128 -2.67 -12.98 -10.72
C ILE A 128 -3.99 -12.79 -11.46
N PRO A 129 -4.51 -11.55 -11.58
CA PRO A 129 -5.66 -11.21 -12.41
C PRO A 129 -5.60 -11.76 -13.85
N LYS A 130 -6.70 -12.35 -14.31
CA LYS A 130 -6.86 -12.94 -15.66
C LYS A 130 -8.25 -12.68 -16.23
N HIS A 131 -8.34 -12.43 -17.54
CA HIS A 131 -9.62 -12.26 -18.24
C HIS A 131 -10.53 -13.50 -18.19
N ILE A 132 -9.93 -14.71 -18.16
CA ILE A 132 -10.67 -15.97 -18.19
C ILE A 132 -11.19 -16.40 -16.82
N GLN A 133 -10.66 -15.85 -15.73
CA GLN A 133 -11.01 -16.25 -14.38
C GLN A 133 -12.12 -15.34 -13.86
N LYS A 134 -13.35 -15.86 -13.87
CA LYS A 134 -14.57 -15.15 -13.47
C LYS A 134 -14.99 -15.52 -12.04
N LEU A 135 -15.62 -14.57 -11.37
CA LEU A 135 -16.29 -14.78 -10.08
C LEU A 135 -17.59 -15.57 -10.28
N HIS A 136 -17.82 -16.55 -9.42
CA HIS A 136 -19.07 -17.29 -9.34
C HIS A 136 -19.80 -16.99 -8.04
N ASP A 137 -21.11 -17.28 -8.02
CA ASP A 137 -21.88 -17.19 -6.80
C ASP A 137 -21.31 -18.13 -5.73
N GLY A 138 -21.13 -17.62 -4.51
CA GLY A 138 -20.51 -18.34 -3.39
C GLY A 138 -18.98 -18.30 -3.33
N ASP A 139 -18.29 -17.71 -4.33
CA ASP A 139 -16.83 -17.50 -4.25
C ASP A 139 -16.47 -16.51 -3.13
N ILE A 140 -15.34 -16.77 -2.47
CA ILE A 140 -14.63 -15.79 -1.63
C ILE A 140 -13.38 -15.31 -2.35
N ILE A 141 -13.07 -14.02 -2.26
CA ILE A 141 -11.94 -13.37 -2.94
C ILE A 141 -11.33 -12.25 -2.10
#